data_AF-A0A376GHR4-F1
#
_entry.id   AF-A0A376GHR4-F1
#
_cell.length_a   1.000
_cell.length_b   1.000
_cell.length_c   1.000
_cell.angle_alpha   90.00
_cell.angle_beta   90.00
_cell.angle_gamma   90.00
#
_symmetry.space_group_name_H-M   'P 1'
#
loop_
_entity.id
_entity.type
_entity.pdbx_description
1 polymer ?
#
loop_
_entity_poly.entity_id
_entity_poly.type
_entity_poly.pdbx_seq_one_letter_code
_entity_poly.pdbx_strand_id
1 'polypeptide(L)'
;MMTIVVERMYYPNGTNGSLFINDKFICYTIELPWKENEPRNSCIPEGCYAIQKRSSPKFGQHFLITNVPNRSLILIHPANHAKTELQGCIAPVTILTGEGRGELSRKAFTKLKTLVNDKLDRDQKVSLRIKSKQHDNY
;
A
#
# COMPACT_ATOMS: atom_id res chain seq x y z
N MET A 1 -11.54 4.49 -15.31
CA MET A 1 -10.48 4.86 -14.34
C MET A 1 -10.81 4.18 -13.02
N MET A 2 -9.82 3.62 -12.35
CA MET A 2 -9.98 2.94 -11.06
C MET A 2 -9.24 3.70 -9.97
N THR A 3 -9.85 3.81 -8.80
CA THR A 3 -9.23 4.41 -7.61
C THR A 3 -9.15 3.36 -6.51
N ILE A 4 -7.93 3.12 -6.04
CA ILE A 4 -7.64 2.36 -4.83
C ILE A 4 -7.53 3.38 -3.70
N VAL A 5 -8.25 3.17 -2.61
CA VAL A 5 -8.18 4.05 -1.43
C VAL A 5 -7.51 3.30 -0.29
N VAL A 6 -6.50 3.89 0.32
CA VAL A 6 -5.92 3.39 1.58
C VAL A 6 -6.24 4.40 2.68
N GLU A 7 -6.98 3.94 3.68
CA GLU A 7 -7.26 4.70 4.89
C GLU A 7 -6.29 4.29 5.98
N ARG A 8 -5.42 5.20 6.40
CA ARG A 8 -4.34 4.93 7.35
C ARG A 8 -4.71 5.24 8.78
N MET A 9 -4.10 4.47 9.68
CA MET A 9 -3.99 4.73 11.10
C MET A 9 -2.51 4.66 11.47
N TYR A 10 -2.01 5.76 12.05
CA TYR A 10 -0.60 5.96 12.35
C TYR A 10 -0.28 5.54 13.77
N TYR A 11 0.85 4.86 13.94
CA TYR A 11 1.33 4.41 15.24
C TYR A 11 2.84 4.65 15.39
N PRO A 12 3.37 4.65 16.63
CA PRO A 12 4.80 4.86 16.86
C PRO A 12 5.70 3.82 16.15
N ASN A 13 5.25 2.56 16.02
CA ASN A 13 6.05 1.49 15.43
C ASN A 13 5.67 1.10 14.00
N GLY A 14 4.66 1.73 13.40
CA GLY A 14 4.20 1.38 12.06
C GLY A 14 2.97 2.14 11.64
N THR A 15 2.58 1.97 10.39
CA THR A 15 1.31 2.47 9.89
C THR A 15 0.48 1.28 9.43
N ASN A 16 -0.76 1.19 9.88
CA ASN A 16 -1.70 0.20 9.39
C ASN A 16 -2.76 0.91 8.55
N GLY A 17 -3.29 0.23 7.54
CA GLY A 17 -4.36 0.82 6.73
C GLY A 17 -5.38 -0.18 6.25
N SER A 18 -6.52 0.32 5.83
CA SER A 18 -7.59 -0.43 5.17
C SER A 18 -7.63 -0.04 3.71
N LEU A 19 -7.54 -1.03 2.82
CA LEU A 19 -7.54 -0.82 1.37
C LEU A 19 -8.91 -1.13 0.77
N PHE A 20 -9.44 -0.17 0.02
CA PHE A 20 -10.75 -0.21 -0.61
C PHE A 20 -10.64 -0.03 -2.12
N ILE A 21 -11.55 -0.68 -2.85
CA ILE A 21 -11.79 -0.49 -4.27
C ILE A 21 -13.29 -0.37 -4.45
N ASN A 22 -13.77 0.74 -5.02
CA ASN A 22 -15.21 1.03 -5.17
C ASN A 22 -15.97 0.87 -3.84
N ASP A 23 -15.43 1.45 -2.77
CA ASP A 23 -15.95 1.40 -1.39
C ASP A 23 -16.05 0.00 -0.77
N LYS A 24 -15.57 -1.04 -1.47
CA LYS A 24 -15.50 -2.41 -0.94
C LYS A 24 -14.14 -2.65 -0.31
N PHE A 25 -14.15 -3.11 0.94
CA PHE A 25 -12.94 -3.54 1.64
C PHE A 25 -12.29 -4.73 0.93
N ILE A 26 -10.99 -4.62 0.65
CA ILE A 26 -10.23 -5.64 -0.07
C ILE A 26 -9.28 -6.38 0.87
N CYS A 27 -8.44 -5.64 1.60
CA CYS A 27 -7.48 -6.15 2.55
C CYS A 27 -6.98 -5.01 3.47
N TYR A 28 -6.21 -5.38 4.49
CA TYR A 28 -5.43 -4.42 5.25
C TYR A 28 -4.09 -4.14 4.57
N THR A 29 -3.38 -3.14 5.06
CA THR A 29 -2.02 -2.77 4.65
C THR A 29 -1.16 -2.48 5.88
N ILE A 30 0.13 -2.72 5.76
CA ILE A 30 1.16 -2.36 6.73
C ILE A 30 2.27 -1.57 6.05
N GLU A 31 2.82 -0.59 6.76
CA GLU A 31 3.90 0.28 6.31
C GLU A 31 4.80 0.67 7.49
N LEU A 32 5.92 1.33 7.19
CA LEU A 32 6.75 1.98 8.21
C LEU A 32 5.97 3.10 8.93
N PRO A 33 6.38 3.53 10.14
CA PRO A 33 5.83 4.72 10.77
C PRO A 33 6.05 5.95 9.88
N TRP A 34 5.25 7.00 10.10
CA TRP A 34 5.52 8.30 9.48
C TRP A 34 6.73 8.95 10.14
N LYS A 35 7.71 9.36 9.33
CA LYS A 35 8.91 10.09 9.74
C LYS A 35 9.26 11.17 8.73
N GLU A 36 8.32 12.10 8.49
CA GLU A 36 8.53 13.25 7.61
C GLU A 36 9.03 12.88 6.20
N ASN A 37 8.46 11.82 5.60
CA ASN A 37 8.86 11.29 4.30
C ASN A 37 10.35 10.90 4.19
N GLU A 38 10.99 10.54 5.31
CA GLU A 38 12.39 10.11 5.33
C GLU A 38 12.59 8.87 4.42
N PRO A 39 13.54 8.93 3.47
CA PRO A 39 13.83 7.82 2.58
C PRO A 39 14.15 6.52 3.34
N ARG A 40 13.48 5.43 2.98
CA ARG A 40 13.68 4.07 3.52
C ARG A 40 13.32 3.90 5.00
N ASN A 41 12.89 4.95 5.70
CA ASN A 41 12.54 4.92 7.12
C ASN A 41 11.09 5.38 7.41
N SER A 42 10.42 5.99 6.43
CA SER A 42 9.05 6.48 6.52
C SER A 42 8.10 5.76 5.56
N CYS A 43 6.82 5.67 5.90
CA CYS A 43 5.77 5.54 4.89
C CYS A 43 5.72 6.81 4.01
N ILE A 44 5.18 6.69 2.80
CA ILE A 44 5.07 7.84 1.87
C ILE A 44 3.97 8.82 2.32
N PRO A 45 3.98 10.08 1.88
CA PRO A 45 2.96 11.06 2.26
C PRO A 45 1.55 10.62 1.88
N GLU A 46 0.56 11.25 2.49
CA GLU A 46 -0.80 11.18 1.97
C GLU A 46 -0.89 11.90 0.62
N GLY A 47 -1.84 11.49 -0.23
CA GLY A 47 -1.98 12.07 -1.56
C GLY A 47 -2.53 11.09 -2.60
N CYS A 48 -2.48 11.51 -3.86
CA CYS A 48 -2.92 10.74 -5.01
C CYS A 48 -1.72 10.40 -5.90
N TYR A 49 -1.51 9.12 -6.15
CA TYR A 49 -0.40 8.59 -6.93
C TYR A 49 -0.89 7.71 -8.07
N ALA A 50 -0.15 7.64 -9.16
CA ALA A 50 -0.45 6.69 -10.22
C ALA A 50 0.16 5.32 -9.91
N ILE A 51 -0.54 4.25 -10.31
CA ILE A 51 -0.05 2.87 -10.19
C ILE A 51 0.32 2.35 -11.57
N GLN A 52 1.48 1.69 -11.66
CA GLN A 52 1.93 0.99 -12.85
C GLN A 52 2.24 -0.48 -12.53
N LYS A 53 1.98 -1.37 -13.49
CA LYS A 53 2.40 -2.76 -13.44
C LYS A 53 3.91 -2.83 -13.64
N ARG A 54 4.62 -3.60 -12.81
CA ARG A 54 6.05 -3.86 -12.96
C ARG A 54 6.35 -5.32 -12.67
N SER A 55 7.40 -5.83 -13.29
CA SER A 55 7.97 -7.14 -12.96
C SER A 55 9.46 -6.99 -12.67
N SER A 56 9.98 -7.78 -11.74
CA SER A 56 11.42 -7.88 -11.47
C SER A 56 11.80 -9.30 -11.04
N PRO A 57 13.07 -9.72 -11.20
CA PRO A 57 13.51 -11.03 -10.74
C PRO A 57 13.27 -11.26 -9.24
N LYS A 58 13.43 -10.22 -8.41
CA LYS A 58 13.32 -10.31 -6.95
C LYS A 58 11.89 -10.47 -6.45
N PHE A 59 10.94 -9.73 -7.03
CA PHE A 59 9.57 -9.64 -6.51
C PHE A 59 8.51 -10.23 -7.44
N GLY A 60 8.90 -10.71 -8.63
CA GLY A 60 7.97 -11.06 -9.68
C GLY A 60 7.10 -9.85 -10.05
N GLN A 61 5.81 -10.11 -10.34
CA GLN A 61 4.84 -9.05 -10.62
C GLN A 61 4.45 -8.28 -9.35
N HIS A 62 4.63 -6.97 -9.40
CA HIS A 62 4.30 -6.03 -8.34
C HIS A 62 3.78 -4.71 -8.92
N PHE A 63 3.31 -3.83 -8.05
CA PHE A 63 2.86 -2.50 -8.45
C PHE A 63 3.90 -1.45 -8.07
N LEU A 64 4.16 -0.52 -8.99
CA LEU A 64 4.98 0.67 -8.76
C LEU A 64 4.06 1.86 -8.53
N ILE A 65 4.29 2.58 -7.43
CA ILE A 65 3.67 3.87 -7.14
C ILE A 65 4.59 4.95 -7.70
N THR A 66 4.09 5.75 -8.63
CA THR A 66 4.88 6.80 -9.30
C THR A 66 4.54 8.20 -8.78
N ASN A 67 5.44 9.15 -9.06
CA ASN A 67 5.33 10.56 -8.67
C ASN A 67 5.23 10.79 -7.16
N VAL A 68 5.92 9.95 -6.36
CA VAL A 68 6.07 10.18 -4.93
C VAL A 68 7.16 11.25 -4.72
N PRO A 69 6.88 12.38 -4.04
CA PRO A 69 7.86 13.45 -3.84
C PRO A 69 9.14 12.95 -3.16
N ASN A 70 10.30 13.22 -3.74
CA ASN A 70 11.63 12.86 -3.22
C ASN A 70 11.82 11.36 -2.94
N ARG A 71 11.00 10.49 -3.52
CA ARG A 71 11.05 9.03 -3.34
C ARG A 71 10.98 8.34 -4.70
N SER A 72 11.67 7.23 -4.81
CA SER A 72 11.63 6.36 -5.99
C SER A 72 11.43 4.92 -5.54
N LEU A 73 11.04 4.06 -6.49
CA LEU A 73 10.88 2.62 -6.28
C LEU A 73 9.96 2.27 -5.10
N ILE A 74 8.89 3.05 -4.91
CA ILE A 74 7.86 2.74 -3.92
C ILE A 74 6.92 1.72 -4.52
N LEU A 75 6.80 0.57 -3.86
CA LEU A 75 6.08 -0.58 -4.40
C LEU A 75 4.90 -0.94 -3.51
N ILE A 76 3.92 -1.65 -4.10
CA ILE A 76 2.99 -2.48 -3.35
C ILE A 76 3.42 -3.94 -3.54
N HIS A 77 3.87 -4.59 -2.46
CA HIS A 77 4.38 -5.96 -2.51
C HIS A 77 4.11 -6.72 -1.20
N PRO A 78 4.09 -8.07 -1.22
CA PRO A 78 3.95 -8.85 0.00
C PRO A 78 5.08 -8.59 1.00
N ALA A 79 4.70 -8.40 2.27
CA ALA A 79 5.54 -8.44 3.47
C ALA A 79 4.62 -8.62 4.69
N ASN A 80 5.13 -9.18 5.78
CA ASN A 80 4.37 -9.39 7.02
C ASN A 80 4.88 -8.51 8.17
N HIS A 81 6.09 -7.96 8.06
CA HIS A 81 6.73 -7.14 9.08
C HIS A 81 7.39 -5.89 8.46
N ALA A 82 6.74 -4.73 8.62
CA ALA A 82 7.14 -3.50 7.94
C ALA A 82 8.59 -3.08 8.23
N LYS A 83 9.02 -3.09 9.49
CA LYS A 83 10.36 -2.60 9.89
C LYS A 83 11.52 -3.42 9.31
N THR A 84 11.31 -4.68 8.97
CA THR A 84 12.37 -5.60 8.52
C THR A 84 12.30 -5.90 7.03
N GLU A 85 11.12 -5.76 6.43
CA GLU A 85 10.88 -6.14 5.03
C GLU A 85 10.57 -4.95 4.11
N LEU A 86 10.25 -3.77 4.65
CA LEU A 86 9.89 -2.57 3.87
C LEU A 86 10.91 -1.45 4.03
N GLN A 87 11.04 -0.67 2.96
CA GLN A 87 11.88 0.55 2.90
C GLN A 87 11.03 1.74 2.39
N GLY A 88 9.83 1.87 2.96
CA GLY A 88 8.81 2.87 2.59
C GLY A 88 7.79 2.39 1.56
N CYS A 89 7.79 1.10 1.23
CA CYS A 89 6.75 0.45 0.43
C CYS A 89 5.47 0.20 1.25
N ILE A 90 4.41 -0.24 0.56
CA ILE A 90 3.13 -0.64 1.16
C ILE A 90 2.97 -2.16 1.02
N ALA A 91 2.64 -2.87 2.10
CA ALA A 91 2.38 -4.30 2.02
C ALA A 91 0.94 -4.65 2.37
N PRO A 92 0.18 -5.30 1.47
CA PRO A 92 -1.15 -5.78 1.80
C PRO A 92 -1.07 -7.03 2.66
N VAL A 93 -1.96 -7.12 3.65
CA VAL A 93 -2.09 -8.25 4.59
C VAL A 93 -3.57 -8.60 4.78
N THR A 94 -3.86 -9.86 5.11
CA THR A 94 -5.26 -10.27 5.35
C THR A 94 -5.68 -9.98 6.80
N ILE A 95 -4.73 -10.06 7.73
CA ILE A 95 -4.95 -9.91 9.17
C ILE A 95 -3.87 -8.95 9.69
N LEU A 96 -4.27 -8.02 10.56
CA LEU A 96 -3.34 -7.18 11.32
C LEU A 96 -2.99 -7.88 12.64
N THR A 97 -1.70 -7.92 12.97
CA THR A 97 -1.18 -8.53 14.21
C THR A 97 -0.46 -7.53 15.11
N GLY A 98 -0.30 -6.29 14.65
CA GLY A 98 0.20 -5.17 15.43
C GLY A 98 0.55 -3.97 14.56
N GLU A 99 1.18 -2.96 15.16
CA GLU A 99 1.68 -1.77 14.45
C GLU A 99 2.70 -2.17 13.38
N GLY A 100 2.37 -1.95 12.10
CA GLY A 100 3.23 -2.33 10.97
C GLY A 100 3.43 -3.84 10.83
N ARG A 101 2.54 -4.67 11.40
CA ARG A 101 2.64 -6.14 11.38
C ARG A 101 1.32 -6.79 10.98
N GLY A 102 1.42 -7.82 10.16
CA GLY A 102 0.26 -8.59 9.72
C GLY A 102 0.63 -9.92 9.09
N GLU A 103 -0.39 -10.66 8.67
CA GLU A 103 -0.23 -12.02 8.14
C GLU A 103 -0.93 -12.23 6.80
N LEU A 104 -0.54 -13.32 6.14
CA LEU A 104 -1.11 -13.76 4.86
C LEU A 104 -0.97 -12.71 3.76
N SER A 105 0.16 -12.00 3.71
CA SER A 105 0.40 -10.94 2.73
C SER A 105 0.33 -11.41 1.29
N ARG A 106 0.83 -12.60 0.98
CA ARG A 106 0.72 -13.20 -0.36
C ARG A 106 -0.73 -13.41 -0.79
N LYS A 107 -1.59 -13.85 0.13
CA LYS A 107 -3.04 -14.04 -0.13
C LYS A 107 -3.71 -12.70 -0.44
N ALA A 108 -3.46 -11.69 0.40
CA ALA A 108 -3.97 -10.34 0.21
C ALA A 108 -3.47 -9.71 -1.10
N PHE A 109 -2.18 -9.84 -1.38
CA PHE A 109 -1.56 -9.35 -2.60
C PHE A 109 -2.11 -10.03 -3.85
N THR A 110 -2.30 -11.36 -3.85
CA THR A 110 -2.93 -12.06 -4.98
C THR A 110 -4.34 -11.56 -5.25
N LYS A 111 -5.16 -11.38 -4.20
CA LYS A 111 -6.52 -10.82 -4.33
C LYS A 111 -6.48 -9.41 -4.94
N LEU A 112 -5.63 -8.53 -4.43
CA LEU A 112 -5.45 -7.18 -4.95
C LEU A 112 -4.97 -7.20 -6.40
N LYS A 113 -3.98 -8.04 -6.69
CA LYS A 113 -3.36 -8.15 -8.02
C LYS A 113 -4.36 -8.57 -9.08
N THR A 114 -5.24 -9.54 -8.80
CA THR A 114 -6.28 -9.97 -9.72
C THR A 114 -7.23 -8.82 -10.09
N LEU A 115 -7.67 -8.04 -9.10
CA LEU A 115 -8.60 -6.92 -9.33
C LEU A 115 -7.95 -5.77 -10.12
N VAL A 116 -6.70 -5.46 -9.83
CA VAL A 116 -5.98 -4.33 -10.43
C VAL A 116 -5.48 -4.67 -11.83
N ASN A 117 -4.93 -5.88 -12.04
CA ASN A 117 -4.46 -6.29 -13.37
C ASN A 117 -5.60 -6.36 -14.39
N ASP A 118 -6.81 -6.80 -14.01
CA ASP A 118 -7.98 -6.76 -14.92
C ASP A 118 -8.25 -5.36 -15.49
N LYS A 119 -7.91 -4.29 -14.75
CA LYS A 119 -8.07 -2.91 -15.21
C LYS A 119 -6.85 -2.42 -15.99
N LEU A 120 -5.65 -2.71 -15.50
CA LEU A 120 -4.41 -2.31 -16.18
C LEU A 120 -4.26 -2.98 -17.54
N ASP A 121 -4.65 -4.25 -17.67
CA ASP A 121 -4.58 -5.01 -18.93
C ASP A 121 -5.62 -4.53 -19.97
N ARG A 122 -6.54 -3.64 -19.57
CA ARG A 122 -7.49 -2.93 -20.46
C ARG A 122 -7.08 -1.46 -20.69
N ASP A 123 -5.80 -1.14 -20.48
CA ASP A 123 -5.23 0.21 -20.56
C ASP A 123 -5.93 1.28 -19.69
N GLN A 124 -6.63 0.84 -18.64
CA GLN A 124 -7.29 1.78 -17.74
C GLN A 124 -6.30 2.32 -16.71
N LYS A 125 -6.32 3.64 -16.52
CA LYS A 125 -5.57 4.30 -15.44
C LYS A 125 -6.06 3.84 -14.08
N VAL A 126 -5.12 3.43 -13.24
CA VAL A 126 -5.32 3.11 -11.82
C VAL A 126 -4.58 4.14 -10.97
N SER A 127 -5.29 4.72 -9.99
CA SER A 127 -4.73 5.67 -9.04
C SER A 127 -4.84 5.12 -7.61
N LEU A 128 -3.87 5.47 -6.77
CA LEU A 128 -3.86 5.23 -5.34
C LEU A 128 -4.14 6.56 -4.63
N ARG A 129 -5.21 6.63 -3.85
CA ARG A 129 -5.48 7.72 -2.93
C ARG A 129 -5.20 7.26 -1.51
N ILE A 130 -4.32 7.96 -0.83
CA ILE A 130 -3.98 7.70 0.57
C ILE A 130 -4.50 8.85 1.42
N LYS A 131 -5.18 8.50 2.52
CA LYS A 131 -5.71 9.46 3.49
C LYS A 131 -5.67 8.88 4.90
N SER A 132 -5.57 9.72 5.92
CA SER A 132 -5.84 9.28 7.29
C SER A 132 -7.30 8.86 7.43
N LYS A 133 -7.57 7.83 8.25
CA LYS A 133 -8.93 7.56 8.70
C LYS A 133 -9.34 8.74 9.59
N GLN A 134 -10.29 9.57 9.13
CA GLN A 134 -10.84 10.62 9.97
C GLN A 134 -11.42 9.98 11.23
N HIS A 135 -11.04 10.48 12.40
CA HIS A 135 -11.82 10.27 13.60
C HIS A 135 -13.10 11.09 13.41
N ASP A 136 -14.19 10.42 13.05
CA ASP A 136 -15.51 10.97 13.35
C ASP A 136 -15.57 11.04 14.88
N ASN A 137 -15.31 12.23 15.42
CA ASN A 137 -15.57 12.55 16.82
C ASN A 137 -17.09 12.44 17.02
N TYR A 138 -17.55 11.30 17.56
CA TYR A 138 -18.83 11.20 18.26
C TYR A 138 -18.58 11.29 19.76
#